data_AF-A0A6I5C4N0-F1
#
_entry.id   AF-A0A6I5C4N0-F1
#
_cell.length_a   1.000
_cell.length_b   1.000
_cell.length_c   1.000
_cell.angle_alpha   90.00
_cell.angle_beta   90.00
_cell.angle_gamma   90.00
#
_symmetry.space_group_name_H-M   'P 1'
#
loop_
_entity.id
_entity.type
_entity.pdbx_description
1 polymer ?
#
loop_
_entity_poly.entity_id
_entity_poly.type
_entity_poly.pdbx_seq_one_letter_code
_entity_poly.pdbx_strand_id
1 'polypeptide(L)'
;RTDAAAAAARFGGPIVLLPRATLVGVLASLLPPGTVRTSVDARLADPGDAHRPARVTTPDGELEADLVVAADGIRSASRRTLFPDHPGPVYSGFTTWRVMIPVPGGA
;
A
#
# COMPACT_ATOMS: atom_id res chain seq x y z
N ARG A 1 8.99 -18.83 18.48
CA ARG A 1 10.00 -18.68 17.39
C ARG A 1 9.34 -19.23 16.14
N THR A 2 9.17 -18.43 15.08
CA THR A 2 8.48 -18.88 13.86
C THR A 2 9.35 -19.88 13.11
N ASP A 3 8.81 -21.06 12.83
CA ASP A 3 9.44 -22.09 12.00
C ASP A 3 8.93 -21.97 10.57
N ALA A 4 9.84 -21.74 9.62
CA ALA A 4 9.52 -21.57 8.21
C ALA A 4 8.98 -22.85 7.56
N ALA A 5 9.42 -24.03 8.01
CA ALA A 5 8.93 -25.31 7.51
C ALA A 5 7.49 -25.57 7.97
N ALA A 6 7.20 -25.28 9.25
CA ALA A 6 5.85 -25.38 9.79
C ALA A 6 4.88 -24.42 9.10
N ALA A 7 5.31 -23.19 8.84
CA ALA A 7 4.50 -22.22 8.09
C ALA A 7 4.24 -22.68 6.65
N ALA A 8 5.26 -23.22 5.97
CA ALA A 8 5.10 -23.71 4.61
C ALA A 8 4.12 -24.87 4.51
N ALA A 9 4.22 -25.85 5.43
CA ALA A 9 3.29 -26.97 5.50
C ALA A 9 1.84 -26.50 5.76
N ARG A 10 1.66 -25.45 6.58
CA ARG A 10 0.34 -24.93 6.95
C ARG A 10 -0.32 -24.07 5.87
N PHE A 11 0.47 -23.30 5.12
CA PHE A 11 -0.01 -22.25 4.20
C PHE A 11 0.26 -22.55 2.72
N GLY A 12 0.88 -23.69 2.39
CA GLY A 12 1.03 -24.17 1.01
C GLY A 12 2.15 -23.51 0.20
N GLY A 13 3.06 -22.77 0.84
CA GLY A 13 4.18 -22.12 0.16
C GLY A 13 5.26 -21.64 1.13
N PRO A 14 6.52 -21.46 0.66
CA PRO A 14 7.63 -21.07 1.52
C PRO A 14 7.48 -19.64 2.06
N ILE A 15 8.07 -19.37 3.23
CA ILE A 15 8.32 -17.99 3.67
C ILE A 15 9.57 -17.47 2.95
N VAL A 16 9.40 -16.41 2.17
CA VAL A 16 10.52 -15.74 1.47
C VAL A 16 10.82 -14.41 2.15
N LEU A 17 12.09 -14.19 2.50
CA LEU A 17 12.59 -12.90 2.95
C LEU A 17 13.25 -12.19 1.77
N LEU A 18 12.81 -10.97 1.47
CA LEU A 18 13.36 -10.14 0.40
C LEU A 18 13.27 -8.65 0.72
N PRO A 19 14.08 -7.79 0.09
CA PRO A 19 13.91 -6.35 0.18
C PRO A 19 12.51 -5.95 -0.30
N ARG A 20 11.86 -5.03 0.44
CA ARG A 20 10.52 -4.52 0.08
C ARG A 20 10.50 -3.94 -1.34
N ALA A 21 11.55 -3.23 -1.73
CA ALA A 21 11.66 -2.63 -3.06
C ALA A 21 11.63 -3.69 -4.17
N THR A 22 12.28 -4.84 -3.96
CA THR A 22 12.27 -5.97 -4.90
C THR A 22 10.86 -6.51 -5.09
N LEU A 23 10.11 -6.72 -4.00
CA LEU A 23 8.72 -7.20 -4.08
C LEU A 23 7.83 -6.22 -4.86
N VAL A 24 7.92 -4.93 -4.54
CA VAL A 24 7.13 -3.89 -5.23
C VAL A 24 7.49 -3.83 -6.71
N GLY A 25 8.77 -3.94 -7.06
CA GLY A 25 9.22 -3.98 -8.45
C GLY A 25 8.64 -5.16 -9.23
N VAL A 26 8.68 -6.37 -8.65
CA VAL A 26 8.09 -7.57 -9.27
C VAL A 26 6.57 -7.42 -9.45
N LEU A 27 5.85 -6.93 -8.43
CA LEU A 27 4.41 -6.72 -8.54
C LEU A 27 4.08 -5.69 -9.62
N ALA A 28 4.82 -4.58 -9.69
CA ALA A 28 4.61 -3.55 -10.69
C ALA A 28 4.91 -4.03 -12.10
N SER A 29 5.92 -4.90 -12.30
CA SER A 29 6.28 -5.40 -13.62
C SER A 29 5.27 -6.40 -14.20
N LEU A 30 4.36 -6.91 -13.38
CA LEU A 30 3.26 -7.79 -13.82
C LEU A 30 2.02 -7.01 -14.27
N LEU A 31 2.00 -5.69 -14.09
CA LEU A 31 0.86 -4.84 -14.48
C LEU A 31 0.99 -4.38 -15.93
N PRO A 32 -0.14 -4.19 -16.65
CA PRO A 32 -0.13 -3.55 -17.95
C PRO A 32 0.54 -2.16 -17.92
N PRO A 33 1.16 -1.71 -19.02
CA PRO A 33 1.69 -0.36 -19.13
C PRO A 33 0.63 0.70 -18.81
N GLY A 34 1.01 1.71 -18.02
CA GLY A 34 0.11 2.82 -17.65
C GLY A 34 -0.83 2.53 -16.48
N THR A 35 -0.88 1.31 -15.94
CA THR A 35 -1.70 0.99 -14.75
C THR A 35 -1.25 1.77 -13.51
N VAL A 36 0.05 1.92 -13.29
CA VAL A 36 0.60 2.73 -12.21
C VAL A 36 1.05 4.07 -12.76
N ARG A 37 0.40 5.15 -12.31
CA ARG A 37 0.79 6.53 -12.62
C ARG A 37 1.45 7.15 -11.39
N THR A 38 2.76 7.38 -11.45
CA THR A 38 3.52 8.04 -10.39
C THR A 38 3.45 9.56 -10.53
N SER A 39 3.81 10.29 -9.47
CA SER A 39 3.76 11.76 -9.42
C SER A 39 2.35 12.35 -9.64
N VAL A 40 1.32 11.52 -9.41
CA VAL A 40 -0.09 11.92 -9.42
C VAL A 40 -0.56 11.97 -7.96
N ASP A 41 -0.69 13.17 -7.40
CA ASP A 41 -1.29 13.37 -6.07
C ASP A 41 -2.82 13.24 -6.16
N ALA A 42 -3.28 12.01 -6.32
CA ALA A 42 -4.70 11.69 -6.42
C ALA A 42 -5.39 11.83 -5.06
N ARG A 43 -6.50 12.57 -5.02
CA ARG A 43 -7.26 12.82 -3.78
C ARG A 43 -8.74 12.52 -3.98
N LEU A 44 -9.33 11.81 -3.02
CA LEU A 44 -10.77 11.57 -3.01
C LEU A 44 -11.52 12.89 -2.77
N ALA A 45 -12.30 13.32 -3.76
CA ALA A 45 -13.10 14.56 -3.70
C ALA A 45 -14.54 14.27 -3.26
N ASP A 46 -15.15 13.21 -3.79
CA ASP A 46 -16.46 12.71 -3.38
C ASP A 46 -16.37 11.17 -3.30
N PRO A 47 -16.74 10.52 -2.17
CA PRO A 47 -16.81 9.07 -2.09
C PRO A 47 -17.88 8.43 -2.98
N GLY A 48 -18.83 9.21 -3.49
CA GLY A 48 -20.01 8.70 -4.18
C GLY A 48 -20.94 7.96 -3.23
N ASP A 49 -21.90 7.25 -3.80
CA ASP A 49 -22.80 6.33 -3.11
C ASP A 49 -23.39 5.31 -4.10
N ALA A 50 -24.40 4.54 -3.69
CA ALA A 50 -25.04 3.53 -4.54
C ALA A 50 -25.70 4.10 -5.82
N HIS A 51 -25.86 5.42 -5.93
CA HIS A 51 -26.53 6.11 -7.02
C HIS A 51 -25.66 7.18 -7.69
N ARG A 52 -24.48 7.48 -7.16
CA ARG A 52 -23.56 8.52 -7.67
C ARG A 52 -22.12 8.00 -7.72
N PRO A 53 -21.39 8.22 -8.82
CA PRO A 53 -20.00 7.78 -8.92
C PRO A 53 -19.12 8.53 -7.91
N ALA A 54 -18.03 7.88 -7.50
CA ALA A 54 -16.97 8.52 -6.75
C ALA A 54 -16.14 9.44 -7.66
N ARG A 55 -15.58 10.49 -7.07
CA ARG A 55 -14.74 11.49 -7.77
C ARG A 55 -13.37 11.58 -7.14
N VAL A 56 -12.34 11.53 -7.97
CA VAL A 56 -10.93 11.67 -7.58
C VAL A 56 -10.32 12.85 -8.34
N THR A 57 -9.76 13.81 -7.62
CA THR A 57 -9.00 14.90 -8.22
C THR A 57 -7.56 14.47 -8.45
N THR A 58 -7.02 14.83 -9.62
CA THR A 58 -5.62 14.62 -10.00
C THR A 58 -5.06 15.91 -10.62
N PRO A 59 -3.73 16.04 -10.79
CA PRO A 59 -3.15 17.19 -11.49
C PRO A 59 -3.65 17.36 -12.93
N ASP A 60 -4.08 16.26 -13.58
CA ASP A 60 -4.56 16.26 -14.96
C ASP A 60 -6.08 16.51 -15.06
N GLY A 61 -6.77 16.69 -13.92
CA GLY A 61 -8.22 16.88 -13.84
C GLY A 61 -8.91 15.89 -12.92
N GLU A 62 -10.23 15.92 -12.94
CA GLU A 62 -11.08 15.03 -12.15
C GLU A 62 -11.37 13.73 -12.90
N LEU A 63 -11.38 12.63 -12.15
CA LEU A 63 -11.71 11.29 -12.63
C LEU A 63 -12.97 10.81 -11.90
N GLU A 64 -13.90 10.23 -12.65
CA GLU A 64 -15.07 9.52 -12.11
C GLU A 64 -14.81 8.02 -12.09
N ALA A 65 -15.29 7.34 -11.05
CA ALA A 65 -15.20 5.88 -10.94
C ALA A 65 -16.41 5.31 -10.18
N ASP A 66 -16.85 4.12 -10.57
CA ASP A 66 -17.90 3.39 -9.85
C ASP A 66 -17.44 2.94 -8.45
N LEU A 67 -16.13 2.73 -8.28
CA LEU A 67 -15.50 2.36 -7.02
C LEU A 67 -14.09 2.94 -6.91
N VAL A 68 -13.77 3.50 -5.76
CA VAL A 68 -12.41 3.92 -5.40
C VAL A 68 -11.90 3.08 -4.23
N VAL A 69 -10.74 2.45 -4.41
CA VAL A 69 -10.02 1.77 -3.33
C VAL A 69 -8.92 2.70 -2.82
N ALA A 70 -9.11 3.28 -1.64
CA ALA A 70 -8.12 4.11 -0.98
C ALA A 70 -6.99 3.25 -0.38
N ALA A 71 -5.89 3.12 -1.14
CA ALA A 71 -4.67 2.42 -0.72
C ALA A 71 -3.53 3.38 -0.30
N ASP A 72 -3.88 4.51 0.32
CA ASP A 72 -3.00 5.66 0.61
C ASP A 72 -2.30 5.60 1.99
N GLY A 73 -2.30 4.42 2.61
CA GLY A 73 -1.42 4.07 3.73
C GLY A 73 -1.76 4.72 5.08
N ILE A 74 -0.83 4.63 6.03
CA ILE A 74 -1.09 4.97 7.45
C ILE A 74 -1.48 6.45 7.65
N ARG A 75 -1.02 7.37 6.79
CA ARG A 75 -1.36 8.81 6.83
C ARG A 75 -2.48 9.19 5.86
N SER A 76 -3.31 8.22 5.49
CA SER A 76 -4.44 8.34 4.55
C SER A 76 -5.17 9.68 4.65
N ALA A 77 -5.26 10.37 3.51
CA ALA A 77 -6.12 11.54 3.35
C ALA A 77 -7.57 11.11 3.20
N SER A 78 -7.83 10.02 2.46
CA SER A 78 -9.17 9.48 2.28
C SER A 78 -9.84 9.11 3.60
N ARG A 79 -9.08 8.57 4.58
CA ARG A 79 -9.62 8.27 5.92
C ARG A 79 -10.17 9.51 6.62
N ARG A 80 -9.54 10.68 6.46
CA ARG A 80 -10.04 11.93 7.06
C ARG A 80 -11.34 12.39 6.42
N THR A 81 -11.47 12.21 5.11
CA THR A 81 -12.70 12.53 4.37
C THR A 81 -13.85 11.60 4.76
N LEU A 82 -13.60 10.29 4.81
CA LEU A 82 -14.62 9.28 5.07
C LEU A 82 -15.03 9.17 6.54
N PHE A 83 -14.08 9.41 7.45
CA PHE A 83 -14.26 9.23 8.89
C PHE A 83 -13.67 10.44 9.63
N PRO A 84 -14.35 11.61 9.60
CA PRO A 84 -13.80 12.86 10.15
C PRO A 84 -13.49 12.79 11.64
N ASP A 85 -14.23 11.97 12.40
CA ASP A 85 -14.03 11.78 13.83
C ASP A 85 -13.00 10.70 14.17
N HIS A 86 -12.36 10.09 13.16
CA HIS A 86 -11.36 9.05 13.40
C HIS A 86 -10.12 9.64 14.10
N PRO A 87 -9.69 9.10 15.25
CA PRO A 87 -8.64 9.71 16.10
C PRO A 87 -7.25 9.74 15.45
N GLY A 88 -7.06 8.94 14.40
CA GLY A 88 -5.83 8.85 13.63
C GLY A 88 -4.84 7.83 14.21
N PRO A 89 -3.67 7.66 13.59
CA PRO A 89 -2.64 6.75 14.09
C PRO A 89 -2.10 7.22 15.44
N VAL A 90 -1.96 6.28 16.38
CA VAL A 90 -1.36 6.53 17.69
C VAL A 90 0.03 5.91 17.74
N TYR A 91 0.99 6.62 18.34
CA TYR A 91 2.34 6.11 18.53
C TYR A 91 2.33 4.84 19.39
N SER A 92 3.01 3.79 18.95
CA SER A 92 3.04 2.49 19.62
C SER A 92 4.01 2.41 20.82
N GLY A 93 4.64 3.52 21.20
CA GLY A 93 5.59 3.57 22.33
C GLY A 93 7.03 3.18 21.97
N PHE A 94 7.32 2.86 20.70
CA PHE A 94 8.67 2.53 20.27
C PHE A 94 8.94 2.93 18.81
N THR A 95 10.22 3.07 18.48
CA THR A 95 10.70 3.26 17.11
C THR A 95 11.51 2.05 16.68
N THR A 96 11.29 1.57 15.46
CA THR A 96 12.05 0.45 14.88
C THR A 96 13.09 0.97 13.89
N TRP A 97 14.35 0.62 14.11
CA TRP A 97 15.45 0.86 13.16
C TRP A 97 15.69 -0.41 12.34
N ARG A 98 15.92 -0.26 11.04
CA ARG A 98 16.20 -1.37 10.11
C ARG A 98 17.41 -1.04 9.28
N VAL A 99 18.34 -1.99 9.19
CA VAL A 99 19.55 -1.89 8.36
C VAL A 99 19.74 -3.20 7.62
N MET A 100 20.16 -3.12 6.36
CA MET A 100 20.67 -4.26 5.61
C MET A 100 22.19 -4.10 5.54
N ILE A 101 22.91 -5.16 5.86
CA ILE A 101 24.37 -5.21 5.72
C ILE A 101 24.73 -6.32 4.73
N PRO A 102 25.84 -6.19 3.98
CA PRO A 102 26.39 -7.31 3.23
C PRO A 102 26.65 -8.49 4.17
N VAL A 103 26.49 -9.70 3.65
CA VAL A 103 26.89 -10.91 4.38
C VAL A 103 28.43 -10.88 4.49
N PRO A 104 29.02 -10.88 5.70
CA PRO A 104 30.47 -10.89 5.83
C PRO A 104 31.08 -12.13 5.14
N GLY A 105 32.03 -11.92 4.23
CA GLY A 105 32.68 -13.00 3.48
C GLY A 105 31.84 -13.63 2.36
N GLY A 106 30.66 -13.08 2.06
CA GLY A 106 29.92 -13.42 0.85
C GLY A 106 30.54 -12.72 -0.37
N ALA A 107 30.78 -13.49 -1.45
CA ALA A 107 31.17 -12.95 -2.74
C ALA A 107 30.05 -12.09 -3.36
#